data_AF-A0A088BBG4-F1
#
_entry.id   AF-A0A088BBG4-F1
#
_cell.length_a   1.000
_cell.length_b   1.000
_cell.length_c   1.000
_cell.angle_alpha   90.00
_cell.angle_beta   90.00
_cell.angle_gamma   90.00
#
_symmetry.space_group_name_H-M   'P 1'
#
loop_
_entity.id
_entity.type
_entity.pdbx_description
1 polymer ?
#
loop_
_entity_poly.entity_id
_entity_poly.type
_entity_poly.pdbx_seq_one_letter_code
_entity_poly.pdbx_strand_id
1 'polypeptide(L)'
;WGATVITNMLSAIPWIGTDFTQFIWGGFSVNNATLNRFFSAAMHMLTLHTHGSSNPEGISSNPDKAPMHPYYIFKDLITIFLFFIALATLVMYAPNLLGHSDNYIPANPMQTPPSIV
;
A
#
# COMPACT_ATOMS: atom_id res chain seq x y z
N TRP A 1 -15.30 4.47 -11.43
CA TRP A 1 -16.30 3.47 -10.99
C TRP A 1 -15.87 2.64 -9.79
N GLY A 2 -14.61 2.19 -9.70
CA GLY A 2 -14.12 1.45 -8.51
C GLY A 2 -14.36 2.18 -7.17
N ALA A 3 -14.18 3.51 -7.13
CA ALA A 3 -14.49 4.32 -5.94
C ALA A 3 -15.96 4.16 -5.47
N THR A 4 -16.91 4.14 -6.40
CA THR A 4 -18.34 3.93 -6.12
C THR A 4 -18.60 2.54 -5.56
N VAL A 5 -18.02 1.49 -6.16
CA VAL A 5 -18.23 0.11 -5.70
C VAL A 5 -17.65 -0.11 -4.30
N ILE A 6 -16.39 0.29 -4.09
CA ILE A 6 -15.66 0.05 -2.84
C ILE A 6 -16.29 0.81 -1.68
N THR A 7 -16.65 2.08 -1.88
CA THR A 7 -17.27 2.87 -0.80
C THR A 7 -18.69 2.40 -0.49
N ASN A 8 -19.46 1.97 -1.50
CA ASN A 8 -20.79 1.41 -1.29
C ASN A 8 -20.80 0.08 -0.53
N MET A 9 -19.66 -0.63 -0.41
CA MET A 9 -19.59 -1.80 0.48
C MET A 9 -19.89 -1.44 1.94
N LEU A 10 -19.63 -0.19 2.36
CA LEU A 10 -19.95 0.30 3.71
C LEU A 10 -21.45 0.45 3.94
N SER A 11 -22.25 0.61 2.87
CA SER A 11 -23.71 0.67 2.97
C SER A 11 -24.34 -0.63 3.48
N ALA A 12 -23.60 -1.74 3.45
CA ALA A 12 -24.06 -3.02 4.00
C ALA A 12 -24.11 -3.04 5.54
N ILE A 13 -23.54 -2.05 6.23
CA ILE A 13 -23.61 -1.95 7.70
C ILE A 13 -25.04 -1.54 8.10
N PRO A 14 -25.76 -2.35 8.91
CA PRO A 14 -27.10 -2.02 9.34
C PRO A 14 -27.16 -0.67 10.07
N TRP A 15 -28.24 0.08 9.82
CA TRP A 15 -28.59 1.36 10.45
C TRP A 15 -27.71 2.57 10.13
N ILE A 16 -26.40 2.40 9.92
CA ILE A 16 -25.45 3.53 9.77
C ILE A 16 -24.66 3.52 8.46
N GLY A 17 -24.78 2.46 7.65
CA GLY A 17 -23.92 2.26 6.48
C GLY A 17 -24.04 3.34 5.40
N THR A 18 -25.25 3.86 5.19
CA THR A 18 -25.51 4.95 4.23
C THR A 18 -24.80 6.24 4.64
N ASP A 19 -24.88 6.57 5.92
CA ASP A 19 -24.33 7.82 6.47
C ASP A 19 -22.80 7.76 6.49
N PHE A 20 -22.23 6.59 6.79
CA PHE A 20 -20.80 6.33 6.71
C PHE A 20 -20.24 6.44 5.29
N THR A 21 -20.96 5.93 4.29
CA THR A 21 -20.53 6.00 2.88
C THR A 21 -20.44 7.45 2.42
N GLN A 22 -21.45 8.26 2.74
CA GLN A 22 -21.50 9.68 2.40
C GLN A 22 -20.44 10.50 3.14
N PHE A 23 -20.16 10.15 4.40
CA PHE A 23 -19.09 10.78 5.18
C PHE A 23 -17.71 10.58 4.54
N ILE A 24 -17.41 9.37 4.04
CA ILE A 24 -16.13 9.05 3.39
C ILE A 24 -15.91 9.83 2.09
N TRP A 25 -16.98 10.25 1.39
CA TRP A 25 -16.86 11.04 0.17
C TRP A 25 -16.38 12.50 0.39
N GLY A 26 -16.23 12.96 1.65
CA GLY A 26 -15.99 14.38 1.98
C GLY A 26 -14.55 14.87 2.24
N GLY A 27 -13.96 15.63 1.30
CA GLY A 27 -12.95 16.70 1.59
C GLY A 27 -11.57 16.69 0.87
N PHE A 28 -10.89 17.86 0.81
CA PHE A 28 -9.87 18.25 -0.22
C PHE A 28 -8.47 18.78 0.25
N SER A 29 -7.72 18.15 1.16
CA SER A 29 -6.28 18.46 1.34
C SER A 29 -5.48 17.41 2.16
N VAL A 30 -4.14 17.54 2.21
CA VAL A 30 -3.26 16.76 3.10
C VAL A 30 -3.72 16.95 4.54
N ASN A 31 -4.16 15.86 5.17
CA ASN A 31 -4.82 15.86 6.47
C ASN A 31 -4.19 14.79 7.39
N ASN A 32 -4.72 14.64 8.60
CA ASN A 32 -4.37 13.67 9.64
C ASN A 32 -4.14 12.23 9.11
N ALA A 33 -4.79 11.83 8.02
CA ALA A 33 -4.60 10.53 7.39
C ALA A 33 -3.14 10.26 6.95
N THR A 34 -2.42 11.26 6.43
CA THR A 34 -1.01 11.11 6.04
C THR A 34 -0.11 10.98 7.27
N LEU A 35 -0.39 11.79 8.31
CA LEU A 35 0.35 11.75 9.57
C LEU A 35 0.14 10.42 10.31
N ASN A 36 -1.09 9.91 10.36
CA ASN A 36 -1.41 8.62 10.96
C ASN A 36 -0.76 7.44 10.23
N ARG A 37 -0.54 7.53 8.92
CA ARG A 37 0.18 6.50 8.15
C ARG A 37 1.68 6.50 8.45
N PHE A 38 2.29 7.68 8.62
CA PHE A 38 3.68 7.74 9.09
C PHE A 38 3.81 7.28 10.53
N PHE A 39 2.84 7.63 11.37
CA PHE A 39 2.79 7.15 12.74
C PHE A 39 2.62 5.63 12.81
N SER A 40 1.79 5.02 11.96
CA SER A 40 1.61 3.57 11.93
C SER A 40 2.89 2.84 11.46
N ALA A 41 3.62 3.40 10.49
CA ALA A 41 4.91 2.86 10.07
C ALA A 41 5.97 2.95 11.19
N ALA A 42 6.05 4.09 11.88
CA ALA A 42 6.95 4.27 13.02
C ALA A 42 6.58 3.33 14.19
N MET A 43 5.29 3.17 14.48
CA MET A 43 4.80 2.24 15.50
C MET A 43 5.08 0.79 15.14
N HIS A 44 4.91 0.40 13.87
CA HIS A 44 5.27 -0.93 13.40
C HIS A 44 6.77 -1.21 13.57
N MET A 45 7.63 -0.26 13.23
CA MET A 45 9.08 -0.43 13.44
C MET A 45 9.43 -0.46 14.93
N LEU A 46 8.74 0.32 15.77
CA LEU A 46 8.95 0.30 17.22
C LEU A 46 8.62 -1.08 17.81
N THR A 47 7.48 -1.67 17.43
CA THR A 47 7.11 -3.01 17.92
C THR A 47 8.02 -4.11 17.38
N LEU A 48 8.54 -3.96 16.15
CA LEU A 48 9.58 -4.86 15.65
C LEU A 48 10.87 -4.72 16.45
N HIS A 49 11.29 -3.50 16.81
CA HIS A 49 12.52 -3.27 17.56
C HIS A 49 12.47 -3.79 19.01
N THR A 50 11.29 -3.88 19.64
CA THR A 50 11.19 -4.41 21.02
C THR A 50 11.51 -5.90 21.10
N HIS A 51 11.19 -6.68 20.07
CA HIS A 51 11.39 -8.14 20.05
C HIS A 51 12.49 -8.61 19.08
N GLY A 52 12.87 -7.77 18.12
CA GLY A 52 13.77 -8.11 17.03
C GLY A 52 13.10 -8.91 15.92
N SER A 53 13.83 -9.10 14.81
CA SER A 53 13.37 -9.92 13.69
C SER A 53 13.43 -11.42 14.01
N SER A 54 12.49 -12.16 13.45
CA SER A 54 12.56 -13.63 13.39
C SER A 54 13.59 -14.08 12.35
N ASN A 55 13.81 -15.40 12.25
CA ASN A 55 14.68 -16.02 11.25
C ASN A 55 13.98 -17.24 10.61
N PRO A 56 14.45 -17.73 9.45
CA PRO A 56 13.80 -18.82 8.71
C PRO A 56 13.61 -20.13 9.51
N GLU A 57 14.50 -20.40 10.46
CA GLU A 57 14.44 -21.60 11.32
C GLU A 57 13.38 -21.47 12.44
N GLY A 58 12.84 -20.27 12.67
CA GLY A 58 11.79 -20.03 13.66
C GLY A 58 12.22 -20.17 15.13
N ILE A 59 13.51 -20.39 15.39
CA ILE A 59 14.10 -20.50 16.74
C ILE A 59 14.68 -19.15 17.18
N SER A 60 15.11 -19.02 18.45
CA SER A 60 15.72 -17.79 18.94
C SER A 60 17.04 -17.48 18.21
N SER A 61 17.18 -16.28 17.67
CA SER A 61 18.41 -15.76 17.05
C SER A 61 19.39 -15.12 18.06
N ASN A 62 19.05 -15.09 19.35
CA ASN A 62 19.92 -14.50 20.38
C ASN A 62 21.36 -15.05 20.45
N PRO A 63 21.63 -16.36 20.22
CA PRO A 63 23.00 -16.86 20.27
C PRO A 63 23.87 -16.44 19.07
N ASP A 64 23.26 -16.00 17.97
CA ASP A 64 23.97 -15.61 16.74
C ASP A 64 23.30 -14.39 16.09
N LYS A 65 23.68 -13.20 16.55
CA LYS A 65 23.23 -11.92 15.98
C LYS A 65 24.38 -11.20 15.28
N ALA A 66 24.15 -10.84 14.02
CA ALA A 66 24.99 -9.90 13.30
C ALA A 66 24.43 -8.46 13.42
N PRO A 67 25.31 -7.43 13.49
CA PRO A 67 24.86 -6.04 13.49
C PRO A 67 24.26 -5.62 12.14
N MET A 68 23.36 -4.64 12.16
CA MET A 68 22.72 -4.09 10.95
C MET A 68 23.76 -3.55 9.94
N HIS A 69 24.70 -2.74 10.43
CA HIS A 69 25.85 -2.28 9.66
C HIS A 69 27.06 -3.20 9.92
N PRO A 70 27.79 -3.65 8.88
CA PRO A 70 27.57 -3.36 7.45
C PRO A 70 26.62 -4.35 6.76
N TYR A 71 26.38 -5.51 7.36
CA TYR A 71 25.84 -6.70 6.68
C TYR A 71 24.50 -6.47 5.99
N TYR A 72 23.50 -6.01 6.74
CA TYR A 72 22.15 -5.85 6.23
C TYR A 72 21.98 -4.58 5.39
N ILE A 73 22.76 -3.53 5.67
CA ILE A 73 22.77 -2.31 4.84
C ILE A 73 23.20 -2.63 3.39
N PHE A 74 24.29 -3.36 3.20
CA PHE A 74 24.73 -3.73 1.85
C PHE A 74 23.80 -4.76 1.20
N LYS A 75 23.23 -5.68 1.98
CA LYS A 75 22.22 -6.63 1.49
C LYS A 75 20.97 -5.90 0.96
N ASP A 76 20.45 -4.94 1.72
CA ASP A 76 19.27 -4.15 1.35
C ASP A 76 19.56 -3.25 0.15
N LEU A 77 20.78 -2.73 0.03
CA LEU A 77 21.17 -1.92 -1.12
C LEU A 77 21.10 -2.70 -2.44
N ILE A 78 21.48 -3.98 -2.44
CA ILE A 78 21.37 -4.85 -3.62
C ILE A 78 19.91 -4.98 -4.06
N THR A 79 18.99 -5.24 -3.12
CA THR A 79 17.56 -5.40 -3.44
C THR A 79 16.90 -4.08 -3.82
N ILE A 80 17.33 -2.95 -3.25
CA ILE A 80 16.89 -1.61 -3.65
C ILE A 80 17.27 -1.34 -5.11
N PHE A 81 18.52 -1.63 -5.53
CA PHE A 81 18.90 -1.45 -6.92
C PHE A 81 18.15 -2.39 -7.86
N LEU A 82 17.95 -3.64 -7.47
CA LEU A 82 17.16 -4.60 -8.24
C LEU A 82 15.70 -4.13 -8.40
N PHE A 83 15.09 -3.58 -7.34
CA PHE A 83 13.77 -2.96 -7.40
C PHE A 83 13.74 -1.80 -8.39
N PHE A 84 14.72 -0.89 -8.34
CA PHE A 84 14.78 0.23 -9.27
C PHE A 84 14.99 -0.19 -10.72
N ILE A 85 15.77 -1.24 -10.98
CA ILE A 85 15.92 -1.80 -12.32
C ILE A 85 14.57 -2.33 -12.81
N ALA A 86 13.88 -3.16 -12.02
CA ALA A 86 12.57 -3.70 -12.38
C ALA A 86 11.53 -2.58 -12.61
N LEU A 87 11.50 -1.59 -11.71
CA LEU A 87 10.62 -0.42 -11.84
C LEU A 87 10.96 0.40 -13.09
N ALA A 88 12.23 0.66 -13.36
CA ALA A 88 12.66 1.38 -14.55
C ALA A 88 12.28 0.63 -15.83
N THR A 89 12.44 -0.70 -15.84
CA THR A 89 12.00 -1.52 -16.98
C THR A 89 10.50 -1.36 -17.22
N LEU A 90 9.68 -1.44 -16.17
CA LEU A 90 8.24 -1.25 -16.29
C LEU A 90 7.90 0.16 -16.81
N VAL A 91 8.46 1.20 -16.20
CA VAL A 91 8.15 2.60 -16.53
C VAL A 91 8.62 2.97 -17.94
N MET A 92 9.80 2.52 -18.36
CA MET A 92 10.39 2.94 -19.64
C MET A 92 9.89 2.10 -20.82
N TYR A 93 9.64 0.80 -20.65
CA TYR A 93 9.31 -0.09 -21.76
C TYR A 93 7.85 -0.55 -21.78
N ALA A 94 7.17 -0.59 -20.63
CA ALA A 94 5.81 -1.11 -20.53
C ALA A 94 4.95 -0.36 -19.50
N PRO A 95 4.84 0.98 -19.58
CA PRO A 95 4.24 1.80 -18.51
C PRO A 95 2.78 1.48 -18.23
N ASN A 96 2.06 0.96 -19.23
CA ASN A 96 0.63 0.66 -19.13
C ASN A 96 0.35 -0.83 -18.90
N LEU A 97 1.38 -1.67 -18.75
CA LEU A 97 1.23 -3.14 -18.65
C LEU A 97 0.38 -3.56 -17.46
N LEU A 98 0.51 -2.86 -16.33
CA LEU A 98 -0.24 -3.14 -15.10
C LEU A 98 -1.47 -2.21 -14.94
N GLY A 99 -1.77 -1.40 -15.96
CA GLY A 99 -2.90 -0.48 -15.97
C GLY A 99 -4.13 -1.04 -16.69
N HIS A 100 -5.27 -0.39 -16.51
CA HIS A 100 -6.51 -0.71 -17.24
C HIS A 100 -6.79 0.39 -18.26
N SER A 101 -7.04 0.03 -19.53
CA SER A 101 -7.27 1.00 -20.62
C SER A 101 -8.43 1.95 -20.34
N ASP A 102 -9.48 1.47 -19.68
CA ASP A 102 -10.67 2.28 -19.38
C ASP A 102 -10.37 3.48 -18.46
N ASN A 103 -9.27 3.47 -17.70
CA ASN A 103 -8.85 4.61 -16.89
C ASN A 103 -8.26 5.78 -17.72
N TYR A 104 -8.06 5.60 -19.03
CA TYR A 104 -7.76 6.69 -19.97
C TYR A 104 -9.02 7.36 -20.55
N ILE A 105 -10.21 6.79 -20.31
CA ILE A 105 -11.48 7.37 -20.74
C ILE A 105 -11.99 8.26 -19.60
N PRO A 106 -12.34 9.54 -19.85
CA PRO A 106 -12.93 10.40 -18.83
C PRO A 106 -14.17 9.75 -18.20
N ALA A 107 -14.29 9.86 -16.88
CA ALA A 107 -15.40 9.24 -16.17
C ALA A 107 -16.75 9.80 -16.65
N ASN A 108 -17.65 8.91 -17.07
CA ASN A 108 -19.03 9.24 -17.39
C ASN A 108 -19.96 8.58 -16.37
N PRO A 109 -20.60 9.34 -15.44
CA PRO A 109 -21.51 8.79 -14.43
C PRO A 109 -22.76 8.09 -14.99
N MET A 110 -23.05 8.23 -16.29
CA MET A 110 -24.20 7.59 -16.95
C MET A 110 -23.83 6.31 -17.68
N GLN A 111 -22.54 5.94 -17.75
CA GLN A 111 -22.06 4.78 -18.51
C GLN A 111 -21.02 3.99 -17.72
N THR A 112 -21.39 2.79 -17.29
CA THR A 112 -20.46 1.82 -16.70
C THR A 112 -19.67 1.10 -17.80
N PRO A 113 -18.33 1.01 -17.70
CA PRO A 113 -17.52 0.24 -18.63
C PRO A 113 -17.92 -1.24 -18.66
N PRO A 114 -17.75 -1.92 -19.80
CA PRO A 114 -18.15 -3.32 -19.96
C PRO A 114 -17.33 -4.28 -19.08
N SER A 115 -16.07 -3.95 -18.78
CA SER A 115 -15.20 -4.74 -17.91
C SER A 115 -14.63 -3.86 -16.81
N ILE A 116 -15.38 -3.71 -15.72
CA ILE A 116 -14.89 -3.06 -14.51
C ILE A 116 -14.11 -4.06 -13.66
N VAL A 117 -12.83 -3.75 -13.40
CA VAL A 117 -11.92 -4.53 -12.53
C VAL A 117 -11.03 -3.60 -11.72
#